data_AF-A0A1G7VIA9-F1
#
_entry.id   AF-A0A1G7VIA9-F1
#
_cell.length_a   1.000
_cell.length_b   1.000
_cell.length_c   1.000
_cell.angle_alpha   90.00
_cell.angle_beta   90.00
_cell.angle_gamma   90.00
#
_symmetry.space_group_name_H-M   'P 1'
#
loop_
_entity.id
_entity.type
_entity.pdbx_description
1 polymer ?
#
loop_
_entity_poly.entity_id
_entity_poly.type
_entity_poly.pdbx_seq_one_letter_code
_entity_poly.pdbx_strand_id
1 'polypeptide(L)'
;MLLAVGVVLVLLLAWAVFTLARLRRLEGRVDRAWEALEGALTRRAELADAVAREHAEDLGALRADALAGAVADARRPSGGDREVAENALGRLVRELPDPLRAPELDDAGWRVGLARRFYNDAVRDTRALRRRPGPRTLRLHARRPLPRFFDIDDGLDAVVGTGPVGRA
;
A
#
# COMPACT_ATOMS: atom_id res chain seq x y z
N MET A 1 44.35 26.05 9.22
CA MET A 1 43.98 24.99 8.26
C MET A 1 43.47 23.73 8.95
N LEU A 2 44.22 23.08 9.86
CA LEU A 2 43.79 21.85 10.55
C LEU A 2 42.46 21.99 11.32
N LEU A 3 42.27 23.09 12.07
CA LEU A 3 41.01 23.36 12.77
C LEU A 3 39.83 23.48 11.80
N ALA A 4 40.01 24.19 10.67
CA ALA A 4 38.96 24.34 9.66
C ALA A 4 38.60 22.99 9.02
N VAL A 5 39.60 22.16 8.71
CA VAL A 5 39.39 20.79 8.22
C VAL A 5 38.64 19.94 9.24
N GLY A 6 39.03 20.03 10.52
CA GLY A 6 38.36 19.34 11.62
C GLY A 6 36.89 19.74 11.75
N VAL A 7 36.59 21.04 11.71
CA VAL A 7 35.22 21.56 11.76
C VAL A 7 34.39 21.04 10.57
N VAL A 8 34.93 21.11 9.36
CA VAL A 8 34.26 20.60 8.16
C VAL A 8 33.96 19.10 8.27
N LEU A 9 34.91 18.30 8.78
CA LEU A 9 34.71 16.87 8.98
C LEU A 9 33.59 16.58 9.99
N VAL A 10 33.55 17.30 11.12
CA VAL A 10 32.49 17.16 12.13
C VAL A 10 31.12 17.50 11.53
N LEU A 11 31.03 18.58 10.76
CA LEU A 11 29.78 18.97 10.09
C LEU A 11 29.31 17.91 9.09
N LEU A 12 30.22 17.33 8.31
CA LEU A 12 29.90 16.24 7.36
C LEU A 12 29.42 14.98 8.08
N LEU A 13 30.06 14.60 9.19
CA LEU A 13 29.66 13.45 10.01
C LEU A 13 28.28 13.68 10.64
N ALA A 14 28.04 14.86 11.22
CA ALA A 14 26.75 15.23 11.79
C ALA A 14 25.63 15.19 10.73
N TRP A 15 25.90 15.74 9.55
CA TRP A 15 24.97 15.70 8.41
C TRP A 15 24.67 14.28 7.92
N ALA A 16 25.69 13.40 7.87
CA ALA A 16 25.53 12.01 7.49
C ALA A 16 24.67 11.24 8.51
N VAL A 17 24.94 11.42 9.81
CA VAL A 17 24.15 10.82 10.91
C VAL A 17 22.69 11.28 10.85
N PHE A 18 22.44 12.58 10.69
CA PHE A 18 21.10 13.13 10.54
C PHE A 18 20.35 12.53 9.34
N THR A 19 21.03 12.42 8.20
CA THR A 19 20.47 11.85 6.97
C THR A 19 20.13 10.37 7.15
N LEU A 20 21.00 9.59 7.80
CA LEU A 20 20.76 8.18 8.11
C LEU A 20 19.56 8.00 9.05
N ALA A 21 19.46 8.81 10.11
CA ALA A 21 18.33 8.78 11.04
C ALA A 21 17.02 9.10 10.32
N ARG A 22 17.02 10.12 9.47
CA ARG A 22 15.85 10.49 8.65
C ARG A 22 15.44 9.37 7.71
N LEU A 23 16.39 8.71 7.05
CA LEU A 23 16.12 7.59 6.15
C LEU A 23 15.51 6.41 6.91
N ARG A 24 16.10 5.99 8.04
CA ARG A 24 15.57 4.90 8.88
C ARG A 24 14.14 5.17 9.34
N ARG A 25 13.83 6.42 9.71
CA ARG A 25 12.48 6.83 10.10
C ARG A 25 11.48 6.69 8.94
N LEU A 26 11.87 7.03 7.71
CA LEU A 26 11.02 6.88 6.53
C LEU A 26 10.83 5.41 6.15
N GLU A 27 11.89 4.60 6.19
CA GLU A 27 11.81 3.14 5.97
C GLU A 27 10.85 2.49 6.98
N GLY A 28 11.02 2.78 8.27
CA GLY A 28 10.09 2.28 9.30
C GLY A 28 8.67 2.86 9.21
N ARG A 29 8.44 3.93 8.44
CA ARG A 29 7.08 4.42 8.12
C ARG A 29 6.48 3.62 6.96
N VAL A 30 7.28 3.26 5.95
CA VAL A 30 6.85 2.37 4.86
C VAL A 30 6.48 1.01 5.41
N ASP A 31 7.31 0.42 6.29
CA ASP A 31 7.06 -0.91 6.86
C ASP A 31 5.74 -0.93 7.66
N ARG A 32 5.52 0.04 8.54
CA ARG A 32 4.26 0.15 9.29
C ARG A 32 3.04 0.42 8.41
N ALA A 33 3.20 1.21 7.35
CA ALA A 33 2.11 1.47 6.41
C ALA A 33 1.79 0.21 5.58
N TRP A 34 2.79 -0.60 5.27
CA TRP A 34 2.62 -1.90 4.62
C TRP A 34 1.87 -2.88 5.53
N GLU A 35 2.25 -2.99 6.81
CA GLU A 35 1.54 -3.83 7.79
C GLU A 35 0.07 -3.42 7.93
N ALA A 36 -0.21 -2.12 7.97
CA ALA A 36 -1.58 -1.61 8.02
C ALA A 36 -2.39 -1.95 6.76
N LEU A 37 -1.77 -1.87 5.58
CA LEU A 37 -2.37 -2.26 4.31
C LEU A 37 -2.68 -3.76 4.27
N GLU A 38 -1.72 -4.61 4.63
CA GLU A 38 -1.91 -6.06 4.70
C GLU A 38 -3.03 -6.45 5.66
N GLY A 39 -3.11 -5.80 6.82
CA GLY A 39 -4.21 -6.00 7.76
C GLY A 39 -5.58 -5.63 7.18
N ALA A 40 -5.67 -4.51 6.46
CA ALA A 40 -6.91 -4.10 5.80
C ALA A 40 -7.32 -5.05 4.67
N LEU A 41 -6.37 -5.49 3.83
CA LEU A 41 -6.62 -6.45 2.75
C LEU A 41 -7.09 -7.80 3.30
N THR A 42 -6.41 -8.30 4.35
CA THR A 42 -6.78 -9.56 5.03
C THR A 42 -8.19 -9.48 5.60
N ARG A 43 -8.53 -8.38 6.26
CA ARG A 43 -9.87 -8.18 6.83
C ARG A 43 -10.96 -8.18 5.75
N ARG A 44 -10.71 -7.51 4.62
CA ARG A 44 -11.65 -7.53 3.48
C ARG A 44 -11.82 -8.95 2.92
N ALA A 45 -10.72 -9.70 2.78
CA ALA A 45 -10.77 -11.08 2.31
C ALA A 45 -11.52 -12.00 3.28
N GLU A 46 -11.38 -11.82 4.59
CA GLU A 46 -12.17 -12.54 5.61
C GLU A 46 -13.67 -12.27 5.51
N LEU A 47 -14.06 -11.01 5.34
CA LEU A 47 -15.48 -10.65 5.19
C LEU A 47 -16.07 -11.17 3.87
N ALA A 48 -15.32 -11.07 2.77
CA ALA A 48 -15.74 -11.63 1.48
C ALA A 48 -15.86 -13.16 1.54
N ASP A 49 -14.96 -13.85 2.24
CA ASP A 49 -15.01 -15.30 2.48
C ASP A 49 -16.24 -15.69 3.31
N ALA A 50 -16.60 -14.90 4.32
CA ALA A 50 -17.83 -15.10 5.08
C ALA A 50 -19.06 -14.99 4.17
N VAL A 51 -19.13 -13.95 3.32
CA VAL A 51 -20.22 -13.80 2.34
C VAL A 51 -20.29 -15.00 1.38
N ALA A 52 -19.15 -15.46 0.84
CA ALA A 52 -19.12 -16.60 -0.07
C ALA A 52 -19.64 -17.90 0.58
N ARG A 53 -19.41 -18.10 1.88
CA ARG A 53 -19.82 -19.29 2.62
C ARG A 53 -21.24 -19.22 3.15
N GLU A 54 -21.63 -18.09 3.72
CA GLU A 54 -22.91 -17.91 4.42
C GLU A 54 -24.06 -17.59 3.46
N HIS A 55 -23.76 -16.97 2.31
CA HIS A 55 -24.73 -16.56 1.30
C HIS A 55 -24.53 -17.27 -0.06
N ALA A 56 -23.99 -18.49 -0.03
CA ALA A 56 -23.72 -19.26 -1.25
C ALA A 56 -25.00 -19.53 -2.07
N GLU A 57 -26.11 -19.83 -1.38
CA GLU A 57 -27.41 -20.08 -2.02
C GLU A 57 -27.96 -18.81 -2.68
N ASP A 58 -27.87 -17.66 -2.00
CA ASP A 58 -28.33 -16.36 -2.50
C ASP A 58 -27.51 -15.87 -3.70
N LEU A 59 -26.19 -16.13 -3.71
CA LEU A 59 -25.27 -15.77 -4.80
C LEU A 59 -25.42 -16.67 -6.03
N GLY A 60 -25.81 -17.93 -5.79
CA GLY A 60 -25.69 -19.03 -6.73
C GLY A 60 -24.27 -19.61 -6.79
N ALA A 61 -24.17 -20.92 -6.99
CA ALA A 61 -22.93 -21.69 -6.90
C ALA A 61 -21.76 -21.07 -7.68
N LEU A 62 -21.98 -20.68 -8.94
CA LEU A 62 -20.94 -20.11 -9.80
C LEU A 62 -20.31 -18.83 -9.21
N ARG A 63 -21.13 -17.94 -8.63
CA ARG A 63 -20.63 -16.68 -8.06
C ARG A 63 -19.98 -16.90 -6.69
N ALA A 64 -20.55 -17.79 -5.88
CA ALA A 64 -19.96 -18.18 -4.61
C ALA A 64 -18.56 -18.81 -4.82
N ASP A 65 -18.43 -19.71 -5.79
CA ASP A 65 -17.15 -20.34 -6.16
C ASP A 65 -16.15 -19.31 -6.71
N ALA A 66 -16.59 -18.40 -7.57
CA ALA A 66 -15.74 -17.34 -8.09
C ALA A 66 -15.21 -16.41 -6.98
N LEU A 67 -16.08 -16.03 -6.03
CA LEU A 67 -15.70 -15.20 -4.89
C LEU A 67 -14.74 -15.94 -3.95
N ALA A 68 -15.01 -17.21 -3.63
CA ALA A 68 -14.14 -18.05 -2.81
C ALA A 68 -12.76 -18.25 -3.47
N GLY A 69 -12.72 -18.45 -4.78
CA GLY A 69 -11.49 -18.51 -5.58
C GLY A 69 -10.69 -17.22 -5.49
N ALA A 70 -11.34 -16.06 -5.68
CA ALA A 70 -10.68 -14.76 -5.59
C ALA A 70 -10.16 -14.46 -4.17
N VAL A 71 -10.88 -14.88 -3.12
CA VAL A 71 -10.39 -14.81 -1.73
C VAL A 71 -9.13 -15.66 -1.55
N ALA A 72 -9.13 -16.89 -2.07
CA ALA A 72 -7.99 -17.78 -1.97
C ALA A 72 -6.76 -17.22 -2.71
N ASP A 73 -6.95 -16.71 -3.92
CA ASP A 73 -5.90 -16.07 -4.72
C ASP A 73 -5.41 -14.77 -4.06
N ALA A 74 -6.31 -13.96 -3.48
CA ALA A 74 -5.90 -12.79 -2.71
C ALA A 74 -5.00 -13.21 -1.55
N ARG A 75 -5.40 -14.18 -0.72
CA ARG A 75 -4.59 -14.67 0.42
C ARG A 75 -3.24 -15.27 -0.01
N ARG A 76 -3.22 -16.02 -1.12
CA ARG A 76 -2.00 -16.66 -1.66
C ARG A 76 -1.95 -16.50 -3.19
N PRO A 77 -1.35 -15.39 -3.70
CA PRO A 77 -1.32 -15.12 -5.13
C PRO A 77 -0.58 -16.21 -5.90
N SER A 78 -1.33 -16.98 -6.68
CA SER A 78 -0.84 -18.10 -7.48
C SER A 78 0.07 -17.67 -8.64
N GLY A 79 -0.15 -16.47 -9.18
CA GLY A 79 0.62 -15.88 -10.30
C GLY A 79 1.72 -14.88 -9.89
N GLY A 80 2.00 -14.73 -8.59
CA GLY A 80 3.03 -13.80 -8.08
C GLY A 80 2.66 -12.32 -8.08
N ASP A 81 1.53 -11.94 -8.68
CA ASP A 81 1.03 -10.56 -8.66
C ASP A 81 -0.15 -10.39 -7.69
N ARG A 82 0.16 -9.90 -6.49
CA ARG A 82 -0.84 -9.61 -5.45
C ARG A 82 -1.84 -8.54 -5.89
N GLU A 83 -1.43 -7.56 -6.70
CA GLU A 83 -2.30 -6.45 -7.12
C GLU A 83 -3.44 -6.97 -8.01
N VAL A 84 -3.12 -7.88 -8.93
CA VAL A 84 -4.11 -8.52 -9.80
C VAL A 84 -5.14 -9.31 -8.99
N ALA A 85 -4.70 -10.08 -8.00
CA ALA A 85 -5.58 -10.88 -7.14
C ALA A 85 -6.51 -9.98 -6.30
N GLU A 86 -5.97 -8.91 -5.70
CA GLU A 86 -6.76 -7.96 -4.91
C GLU A 86 -7.75 -7.15 -5.75
N ASN A 87 -7.39 -6.85 -7.01
CA ASN A 87 -8.27 -6.22 -7.99
C ASN A 87 -9.42 -7.15 -8.41
N ALA A 88 -9.13 -8.43 -8.63
CA ALA A 88 -10.16 -9.43 -8.93
C ALA A 88 -11.17 -9.56 -7.79
N LEU A 89 -10.68 -9.69 -6.55
CA LEU A 89 -11.51 -9.72 -5.37
C LEU A 89 -12.33 -8.42 -5.22
N GLY A 90 -11.70 -7.26 -5.42
CA GLY A 90 -12.36 -5.96 -5.33
C GLY A 90 -13.49 -5.77 -6.34
N ARG A 91 -13.34 -6.29 -7.56
CA ARG A 91 -14.42 -6.27 -8.57
C ARG A 91 -15.61 -7.13 -8.12
N LEU A 92 -15.35 -8.37 -7.72
CA LEU A 92 -16.41 -9.29 -7.29
C LEU A 92 -17.19 -8.75 -6.07
N VAL A 93 -16.49 -8.16 -5.10
CA VAL A 93 -17.13 -7.51 -3.94
C VAL A 93 -18.02 -6.33 -4.36
N ARG A 94 -17.58 -5.53 -5.34
CA ARG A 94 -18.40 -4.43 -5.89
C ARG A 94 -19.59 -4.93 -6.69
N GLU A 95 -19.51 -6.11 -7.29
CA GLU A 95 -20.60 -6.73 -8.05
C GLU A 95 -21.62 -7.47 -7.17
N LEU A 96 -21.38 -7.57 -5.85
CA LEU A 96 -22.32 -8.18 -4.92
C LEU A 96 -23.67 -7.43 -4.93
N PRO A 97 -24.81 -8.15 -4.84
CA PRO A 97 -26.10 -7.54 -4.59
C PRO A 97 -26.09 -6.72 -3.29
N ASP A 98 -26.78 -5.58 -3.26
CA ASP A 98 -26.82 -4.70 -2.08
C ASP A 98 -27.23 -5.41 -0.77
N PRO A 99 -28.18 -6.37 -0.74
CA PRO A 99 -28.50 -7.11 0.49
C PRO A 99 -27.34 -7.94 1.04
N LEU A 100 -26.39 -8.33 0.19
CA LEU A 100 -25.22 -9.14 0.54
C LEU A 100 -23.97 -8.29 0.77
N ARG A 101 -24.01 -6.99 0.42
CA ARG A 101 -22.93 -6.04 0.66
C ARG A 101 -23.10 -5.42 2.04
N ALA A 102 -22.72 -6.16 3.07
CA ALA A 102 -22.80 -5.70 4.45
C ALA A 102 -21.98 -4.41 4.68
N PRO A 103 -22.42 -3.48 5.55
CA PRO A 103 -21.71 -2.23 5.83
C PRO A 103 -20.25 -2.44 6.24
N GLU A 104 -19.94 -3.54 6.93
CA GLU A 104 -18.59 -3.91 7.34
C GLU A 104 -17.67 -4.19 6.14
N LEU A 105 -18.22 -4.71 5.04
CA LEU A 105 -17.46 -5.00 3.82
C LEU A 105 -17.13 -3.71 3.07
N ASP A 106 -18.07 -2.75 3.03
CA ASP A 106 -17.85 -1.42 2.47
C ASP A 106 -16.79 -0.64 3.28
N ASP A 107 -16.92 -0.66 4.60
CA ASP A 107 -15.94 -0.06 5.52
C ASP A 107 -14.56 -0.72 5.39
N ALA A 108 -14.48 -2.04 5.22
CA ALA A 108 -13.23 -2.72 4.89
C ALA A 108 -12.63 -2.25 3.55
N GLY A 109 -13.46 -2.08 2.52
CA GLY A 109 -13.05 -1.51 1.22
C GLY A 109 -12.48 -0.10 1.36
N TRP A 110 -13.16 0.77 2.11
CA TRP A 110 -12.68 2.12 2.40
C TRP A 110 -11.34 2.11 3.16
N ARG A 111 -11.19 1.26 4.19
CA ARG A 111 -9.94 1.12 4.95
C ARG A 111 -8.78 0.66 4.08
N VAL A 112 -9.02 -0.29 3.16
CA VAL A 112 -8.01 -0.76 2.21
C VAL A 112 -7.46 0.41 1.41
N GLY A 113 -8.33 1.24 0.85
CA GLY A 113 -7.84 2.35 0.04
C GLY A 113 -7.15 3.44 0.85
N LEU A 114 -7.61 3.72 2.08
CA LEU A 114 -6.92 4.66 2.95
C LEU A 114 -5.51 4.16 3.30
N ALA A 115 -5.39 2.87 3.62
CA ALA A 115 -4.11 2.24 3.91
C ALA A 115 -3.17 2.24 2.69
N ARG A 116 -3.68 1.95 1.48
CA ARG A 116 -2.91 2.05 0.23
C ARG A 116 -2.38 3.46 0.02
N ARG A 117 -3.22 4.48 0.25
CA ARG A 117 -2.81 5.88 0.11
C ARG A 117 -1.68 6.23 1.08
N PHE A 118 -1.80 5.86 2.36
CA PHE A 118 -0.75 6.11 3.35
C PHE A 118 0.55 5.37 3.03
N TYR A 119 0.46 4.13 2.54
CA TYR A 119 1.61 3.38 2.04
C TYR A 119 2.26 4.12 0.87
N ASN A 120 1.50 4.48 -0.16
CA ASN A 120 2.02 5.15 -1.34
C ASN A 120 2.63 6.53 -1.02
N ASP A 121 2.08 7.27 -0.06
CA ASP A 121 2.68 8.51 0.43
C ASP A 121 4.02 8.26 1.15
N ALA A 122 4.12 7.21 1.98
CA ALA A 122 5.38 6.82 2.62
C ALA A 122 6.44 6.37 1.58
N VAL A 123 6.03 5.65 0.54
CA VAL A 123 6.88 5.26 -0.60
C VAL A 123 7.35 6.50 -1.35
N ARG A 124 6.45 7.45 -1.64
CA ARG A 124 6.78 8.72 -2.32
C ARG A 124 7.82 9.51 -1.54
N ASP A 125 7.63 9.70 -0.23
CA ASP A 125 8.56 10.42 0.65
C ASP A 125 9.94 9.76 0.66
N THR A 126 9.98 8.42 0.77
CA THR A 126 11.21 7.63 0.78
C THR A 126 11.96 7.74 -0.55
N ARG A 127 11.24 7.63 -1.68
CA ARG A 127 11.80 7.78 -3.03
C ARG A 127 12.34 9.20 -3.25
N ALA A 128 11.62 10.23 -2.82
CA ALA A 128 12.03 11.62 -2.95
C ALA A 128 13.32 11.91 -2.17
N LEU A 129 13.46 11.39 -0.93
CA LEU A 129 14.69 11.55 -0.15
C LEU A 129 15.88 10.81 -0.78
N ARG A 130 15.69 9.56 -1.22
CA ARG A 130 16.76 8.74 -1.83
C ARG A 130 17.26 9.29 -3.17
N ARG A 131 16.45 10.10 -3.88
CA ARG A 131 16.85 10.76 -5.13
C ARG A 131 17.74 11.99 -4.93
N ARG A 132 17.87 12.53 -3.71
CA ARG A 132 18.71 13.72 -3.44
C ARG A 132 20.20 13.40 -3.65
N PRO A 133 21.01 14.37 -4.14
CA PRO A 133 22.41 14.13 -4.50
C PRO A 133 23.27 13.67 -3.32
N GLY A 134 23.09 14.25 -2.13
CA GLY A 134 23.90 13.92 -0.95
C GLY A 134 23.81 12.44 -0.50
N PRO A 135 22.62 11.91 -0.16
CA PRO A 135 22.47 10.50 0.21
C PRO A 135 22.93 9.53 -0.88
N ARG A 136 22.79 9.95 -2.15
CA ARG A 136 23.12 9.15 -3.33
C ARG A 136 24.64 9.04 -3.55
N THR A 137 25.41 10.11 -3.35
CA THR A 137 26.89 10.08 -3.46
C THR A 137 27.51 9.23 -2.37
N LEU A 138 26.99 9.29 -1.15
CA LEU A 138 27.47 8.48 -0.03
C LEU A 138 26.98 7.02 -0.03
N ARG A 139 26.18 6.61 -1.03
CA ARG A 139 25.62 5.24 -1.18
C ARG A 139 24.97 4.69 0.10
N LEU A 140 24.40 5.56 0.95
CA LEU A 140 23.90 5.22 2.28
C LEU A 140 22.73 4.20 2.27
N HIS A 141 22.15 3.94 1.10
CA HIS A 141 20.99 3.07 0.89
C HIS A 141 21.23 2.01 -0.19
N ALA A 142 22.49 1.76 -0.59
CA ALA A 142 22.81 0.93 -1.75
C ALA A 142 22.39 -0.55 -1.63
N ARG A 143 22.16 -1.05 -0.40
CA ARG A 143 21.78 -2.46 -0.15
C ARG A 143 20.27 -2.69 -0.03
N ARG A 144 19.45 -1.65 -0.02
CA ARG A 144 17.99 -1.80 0.14
C ARG A 144 17.26 -1.50 -1.17
N PRO A 145 16.37 -2.40 -1.65
CA PRO A 145 15.58 -2.12 -2.83
C PRO A 145 14.73 -0.87 -2.63
N LEU A 146 14.36 -0.21 -3.72
CA LEU A 146 13.46 0.94 -3.63
C LEU A 146 12.04 0.41 -3.39
N PRO A 147 11.31 0.90 -2.37
CA PRO A 147 9.94 0.44 -2.15
C PRO A 147 9.10 0.70 -3.41
N ARG A 148 8.22 -0.23 -3.76
CA ARG A 148 7.33 -0.16 -4.94
C ARG A 148 6.00 0.47 -4.51
N PHE A 149 5.33 1.18 -5.41
CA PHE A 149 3.95 1.59 -5.14
C PHE A 149 3.04 0.36 -5.18
N PHE A 150 1.98 0.38 -4.39
CA PHE A 150 0.94 -0.64 -4.45
C PHE A 150 -0.27 -0.06 -5.18
N ASP A 151 -0.64 -0.68 -6.30
CA ASP A 151 -1.69 -0.17 -7.19
C ASP A 151 -2.86 -1.14 -7.30
N ILE A 152 -4.00 -0.76 -6.71
CA ILE A 152 -5.25 -1.53 -6.77
C ILE A 152 -6.43 -0.57 -6.99
N ASP A 153 -7.43 -1.07 -7.71
CA ASP A 153 -8.72 -0.42 -7.93
C ASP A 153 -9.64 -0.69 -6.72
N ASP A 154 -9.53 0.19 -5.73
CA ASP A 154 -10.30 0.19 -4.49
C ASP A 154 -11.45 1.21 -4.48
N GLY A 155 -11.72 1.86 -5.62
CA GLY A 155 -12.77 2.86 -5.75
C GLY A 155 -12.51 4.20 -5.03
N LEU A 156 -11.47 4.35 -4.20
CA LEU A 156 -11.13 5.65 -3.60
C LEU A 156 -10.63 6.65 -4.65
N ASP A 157 -9.97 6.16 -5.70
CA ASP A 157 -9.52 7.02 -6.81
C ASP A 157 -10.71 7.61 -7.58
N ALA A 158 -11.87 6.93 -7.59
CA ALA A 158 -13.12 7.47 -8.15
C ALA A 158 -13.76 8.53 -7.25
N VAL A 159 -13.66 8.40 -5.91
CA VAL A 159 -14.21 9.38 -4.95
C VAL A 159 -13.43 10.69 -4.94
N VAL A 160 -12.12 10.66 -5.25
CA VAL A 160 -11.25 11.86 -5.27
C VAL A 160 -11.26 12.55 -6.66
N GLY A 161 -11.88 11.95 -7.67
CA GLY A 161 -11.91 12.44 -9.06
C GLY A 161 -12.70 13.72 -9.36
N THR A 162 -13.25 14.42 -8.36
CA THR A 162 -13.99 15.69 -8.53
C THR A 162 -13.20 16.93 -8.09
N GLY A 163 -11.88 16.94 -8.33
CA GLY A 163 -11.07 18.16 -8.28
C GLY A 163 -10.83 18.70 -9.70
N PRO A 164 -11.10 19.99 -10.00
CA PRO A 164 -10.89 20.52 -11.33
C PRO A 164 -9.40 20.44 -11.66
N VAL A 165 -9.06 19.70 -12.72
CA VAL A 165 -7.74 19.73 -13.33
C VAL A 165 -7.58 21.08 -14.01
N GLY A 166 -7.15 22.07 -13.21
CA GLY A 166 -6.76 23.39 -13.70
C GLY A 166 -5.57 23.25 -14.63
N ARG A 167 -5.82 23.39 -15.93
CA ARG A 167 -4.80 23.76 -16.90
C ARG A 167 -4.35 25.19 -16.60
N ALA A 168 -3.05 25.38 -16.46
CA ALA A 168 -2.34 26.63 -16.76
C ALA A 168 -0.91 26.27 -17.16
#